data_AF-A0A423XQ19-F1
#
_entry.id   AF-A0A423XQ19-F1
#
_cell.length_a   1.000
_cell.length_b   1.000
_cell.length_c   1.000
_cell.angle_alpha   90.00
_cell.angle_beta   90.00
_cell.angle_gamma   90.00
#
_symmetry.space_group_name_H-M   'P 1'
#
loop_
_entity.id
_entity.type
_entity.pdbx_description
1 polymer ?
#
loop_
_entity_poly.entity_id
_entity_poly.type
_entity_poly.pdbx_seq_one_letter_code
_entity_poly.pdbx_strand_id
1 'polypeptide(L)'
;DVPARECPADIVPAEVEKLRDMMLDLIRDPDNFNEWFGEFITQSRHELDVSPPEPPYQPDEIYDALKQGDTLVRLGGLRVLRIGEDVFVNGEKIDTPHRPALHQLANGVVLNDAMFGDALEDPSFLAMLAALVNSG
;
A
#
# COMPACT_ATOMS: atom_id res chain seq x y z
N ASP A 1 1.20 -41.74 -12.12
CA ASP A 1 0.95 -41.93 -13.56
C ASP A 1 -0.12 -40.99 -14.04
N VAL A 2 0.16 -40.32 -15.17
CA VAL A 2 -0.87 -39.62 -15.94
C VAL A 2 -1.59 -40.70 -16.75
N PRO A 3 -2.92 -40.87 -16.63
CA PRO A 3 -3.66 -41.86 -17.40
C PRO A 3 -3.41 -41.66 -18.90
N ALA A 4 -3.23 -42.75 -19.65
CA ALA A 4 -3.12 -42.67 -21.10
C ALA A 4 -4.41 -42.10 -21.70
N ARG A 5 -4.29 -41.08 -22.55
CA ARG A 5 -5.42 -40.50 -23.30
C ARG A 5 -5.79 -41.43 -24.45
N GLU A 6 -7.08 -41.48 -24.80
CA GLU A 6 -7.56 -42.26 -25.97
C GLU A 6 -7.03 -41.67 -27.29
N CYS A 7 -7.10 -40.35 -27.43
CA CYS A 7 -6.43 -39.59 -28.48
C CYS A 7 -5.29 -38.77 -27.84
N PRO A 8 -4.02 -38.98 -28.23
CA PRO A 8 -2.89 -38.26 -27.64
C PRO A 8 -2.94 -36.74 -27.79
N ALA A 9 -3.69 -36.22 -28.77
CA ALA A 9 -3.82 -34.79 -29.04
C ALA A 9 -4.86 -34.08 -28.15
N ASP A 10 -5.71 -34.83 -27.45
CA ASP A 10 -6.81 -34.25 -26.68
C ASP A 10 -6.31 -33.68 -25.36
N ILE A 11 -6.90 -32.58 -24.89
CA ILE A 11 -6.81 -32.17 -23.48
C ILE A 11 -8.14 -32.56 -22.85
N VAL A 12 -8.12 -33.47 -21.89
CA VAL A 12 -9.38 -34.00 -21.33
C VAL A 12 -10.01 -32.97 -20.39
N PRO A 13 -11.35 -32.95 -20.25
CA PRO A 13 -12.02 -31.95 -19.41
C PRO A 13 -11.47 -31.83 -17.99
N ALA A 14 -11.08 -32.95 -17.37
CA ALA A 14 -10.50 -32.96 -16.03
C ALA A 14 -9.17 -32.18 -15.92
N GLU A 15 -8.38 -32.11 -16.99
CA GLU A 15 -7.13 -31.34 -17.02
C GLU A 15 -7.42 -29.84 -17.11
N VAL A 16 -8.41 -29.45 -17.92
CA VAL A 16 -8.87 -28.06 -18.04
C VAL A 16 -9.46 -27.58 -16.73
N GLU A 17 -10.33 -28.38 -16.10
CA GLU A 17 -10.93 -28.03 -14.81
C GLU A 17 -9.87 -27.94 -13.72
N LYS A 18 -8.91 -28.87 -13.65
CA LYS A 18 -7.82 -28.80 -12.68
C LYS A 18 -6.99 -27.52 -12.83
N LEU A 19 -6.66 -27.11 -14.07
CA LEU A 19 -5.92 -25.87 -14.30
C LEU A 19 -6.77 -24.64 -13.92
N ARG A 20 -8.07 -24.65 -14.20
CA ARG A 20 -8.98 -23.58 -13.77
C ARG A 20 -9.04 -23.49 -12.25
N ASP A 21 -9.18 -24.61 -11.56
CA ASP A 21 -9.23 -24.65 -10.10
C ASP A 21 -7.94 -24.09 -9.49
N MET A 22 -6.77 -24.44 -10.04
CA MET A 22 -5.50 -23.86 -9.61
C MET A 22 -5.47 -22.32 -9.72
N MET A 23 -6.04 -21.76 -10.80
CA MET A 23 -6.14 -20.30 -10.95
C MET A 23 -7.13 -19.69 -9.96
N LEU A 24 -8.29 -20.34 -9.77
CA LEU A 24 -9.31 -19.87 -8.84
C LEU A 24 -8.83 -19.92 -7.39
N ASP A 25 -8.06 -20.94 -7.02
CA ASP A 25 -7.49 -21.08 -5.68
C ASP A 25 -6.51 -19.94 -5.38
N LEU A 26 -5.67 -19.55 -6.35
CA LEU A 26 -4.80 -18.38 -6.21
C LEU A 26 -5.60 -17.08 -6.02
N ILE A 27 -6.69 -16.89 -6.77
CA ILE A 27 -7.55 -15.69 -6.66
C ILE A 27 -8.33 -15.67 -5.34
N ARG A 28 -8.68 -16.85 -4.81
CA ARG A 28 -9.46 -16.98 -3.57
C ARG A 28 -8.64 -16.77 -2.31
N ASP A 29 -7.31 -16.80 -2.41
CA ASP A 29 -6.43 -16.44 -1.31
C ASP A 29 -6.61 -14.95 -0.98
N PRO A 30 -7.23 -14.62 0.18
CA PRO A 30 -7.57 -13.24 0.49
C PRO A 30 -6.34 -12.38 0.74
N ASP A 31 -5.23 -12.94 1.23
CA ASP A 31 -4.03 -12.18 1.54
C ASP A 31 -3.37 -11.74 0.23
N ASN A 32 -3.17 -12.68 -0.69
CA ASN A 32 -2.63 -12.41 -2.02
C ASN A 32 -3.52 -11.45 -2.82
N PHE A 33 -4.84 -11.67 -2.82
CA PHE A 33 -5.75 -10.85 -3.60
C PHE A 33 -5.88 -9.43 -3.05
N ASN A 34 -5.96 -9.26 -1.72
CA ASN A 34 -6.08 -7.94 -1.11
C ASN A 34 -4.80 -7.12 -1.27
N GLU A 35 -3.62 -7.75 -1.16
CA GLU A 35 -2.35 -7.07 -1.39
C GLU A 35 -2.24 -6.58 -2.83
N TRP A 36 -2.41 -7.48 -3.81
CA TRP A 36 -2.44 -7.12 -5.22
C TRP A 36 -3.47 -6.03 -5.52
N PHE A 37 -4.68 -6.16 -4.99
CA PHE A 37 -5.75 -5.20 -5.26
C PHE A 37 -5.44 -3.84 -4.64
N GLY A 38 -4.88 -3.81 -3.43
CA GLY A 38 -4.47 -2.59 -2.72
C GLY A 38 -3.41 -1.81 -3.48
N GLU A 39 -2.36 -2.49 -3.93
CA GLU A 39 -1.32 -1.91 -4.78
C GLU A 39 -1.91 -1.42 -6.11
N PHE A 40 -2.70 -2.24 -6.79
CA PHE A 40 -3.27 -1.88 -8.09
C PHE A 40 -4.22 -0.67 -8.01
N ILE A 41 -5.17 -0.68 -7.06
CA ILE A 41 -6.26 0.30 -7.01
C ILE A 41 -5.82 1.66 -6.46
N THR A 42 -4.67 1.72 -5.78
CA THR A 42 -4.12 2.98 -5.25
C THR A 42 -3.21 3.69 -6.24
N GLN A 43 -2.76 3.07 -7.32
CA GLN A 43 -2.05 3.78 -8.38
C GLN A 43 -2.96 4.84 -9.02
N SER A 44 -2.45 6.06 -9.15
CA SER A 44 -3.15 7.11 -9.90
C SER A 44 -3.23 6.76 -11.39
N ARG A 45 -4.39 7.04 -12.02
CA ARG A 45 -4.56 6.90 -13.49
C ARG A 45 -4.08 8.11 -14.28
N HIS A 46 -3.80 9.20 -13.58
CA HIS A 46 -3.31 10.45 -14.14
C HIS A 46 -1.96 10.78 -13.52
N GLU A 47 -1.15 11.51 -14.26
CA GLU A 47 0.13 12.02 -13.76
C GLU A 47 -0.10 12.85 -12.49
N LEU A 48 0.68 12.55 -11.46
CA LEU A 48 0.68 13.28 -10.20
C LEU A 48 1.73 14.40 -10.29
N ASP A 49 1.43 15.55 -9.69
CA ASP A 49 2.36 16.68 -9.62
C ASP A 49 3.40 16.46 -8.51
N VAL A 50 4.17 15.39 -8.66
CA VAL A 50 5.16 14.94 -7.69
C VAL A 50 6.41 15.81 -7.82
N SER A 51 6.75 16.50 -6.73
CA SER A 51 7.96 17.32 -6.66
C SER A 51 8.73 16.95 -5.40
N PRO A 52 9.64 15.97 -5.48
CA PRO A 52 10.46 15.57 -4.34
C PRO A 52 11.22 16.77 -3.75
N PRO A 53 11.26 16.90 -2.41
CA PRO A 53 11.98 17.98 -1.76
C PRO A 53 13.50 17.84 -1.93
N GLU A 54 14.18 18.98 -2.09
CA GLU A 54 15.63 19.08 -2.24
C GLU A 54 16.18 20.14 -1.26
N PRO A 55 16.94 19.75 -0.22
CA PRO A 55 17.37 18.39 0.09
C PRO A 55 16.24 17.49 0.63
N PRO A 56 16.40 16.16 0.56
CA PRO A 56 15.47 15.22 1.21
C PRO A 56 15.41 15.44 2.71
N TYR A 57 14.21 15.43 3.28
CA TYR A 57 13.97 15.54 4.71
C TYR A 57 14.55 14.34 5.45
N GLN A 58 15.18 14.61 6.58
CA GLN A 58 15.52 13.62 7.59
C GLN A 58 14.33 13.37 8.53
N PRO A 59 14.24 12.19 9.16
CA PRO A 59 13.13 11.86 10.07
C PRO A 59 12.97 12.84 11.25
N ASP A 60 14.07 13.39 11.77
CA ASP A 60 14.08 14.39 12.84
C ASP A 60 13.53 15.75 12.38
N GLU A 61 13.79 16.15 11.13
CA GLU A 61 13.20 17.37 10.56
C GLU A 61 11.67 17.26 10.45
N ILE A 62 11.15 16.09 10.05
CA ILE A 62 9.71 15.82 10.00
C ILE A 62 9.09 15.87 11.39
N TYR A 63 9.75 15.24 12.37
CA TYR A 63 9.32 15.28 13.77
C TYR A 63 9.27 16.71 14.30
N ASP A 64 10.35 17.46 14.13
CA ASP A 64 10.46 18.84 14.63
C ASP A 64 9.43 19.77 14.00
N ALA A 65 9.19 19.67 12.70
CA ALA A 65 8.17 20.46 11.99
C ALA A 65 6.77 20.18 12.55
N LEU A 66 6.39 18.91 12.69
CA LEU A 66 5.09 18.52 13.24
C LEU A 66 4.91 19.01 14.69
N LYS A 67 5.95 18.87 15.54
CA LYS A 67 5.92 19.35 16.93
C LYS A 67 5.86 20.88 17.03
N GLN A 68 6.37 21.61 16.05
CA GLN A 68 6.28 23.07 15.97
C GLN A 68 4.92 23.57 15.46
N GLY A 69 4.03 22.66 15.05
CA GLY A 69 2.67 22.96 14.62
C GLY A 69 2.49 23.00 13.10
N ASP A 70 3.51 22.63 12.32
CA ASP A 70 3.35 22.44 10.88
C ASP A 70 2.46 21.22 10.59
N THR A 71 2.01 21.13 9.34
CA THR A 71 1.10 20.07 8.90
C THR A 71 1.61 19.39 7.64
N LEU A 72 1.44 18.08 7.56
CA LEU A 72 1.62 17.33 6.32
C LEU A 72 0.37 17.47 5.47
N VAL A 73 0.55 17.79 4.18
CA VAL A 73 -0.55 17.93 3.21
C VAL A 73 -0.39 16.89 2.13
N ARG A 74 -1.42 16.08 1.93
CA ARG A 74 -1.45 15.05 0.88
C ARG A 74 -1.47 15.70 -0.50
N LEU A 75 -0.62 15.21 -1.39
CA LEU A 75 -0.62 15.61 -2.79
C LEU A 75 -1.99 15.40 -3.45
N GLY A 76 -2.42 16.38 -4.24
CA GLY A 76 -3.67 16.30 -4.99
C GLY A 76 -3.69 15.13 -5.97
N GLY A 77 -4.72 14.28 -5.89
CA GLY A 77 -4.85 13.09 -6.73
C GLY A 77 -4.15 11.84 -6.18
N LEU A 78 -3.30 11.97 -5.16
CA LEU A 78 -2.69 10.82 -4.48
C LEU A 78 -3.77 9.98 -3.79
N ARG A 79 -3.81 8.69 -4.10
CA ARG A 79 -4.80 7.77 -3.54
C ARG A 79 -4.17 7.03 -2.37
N VAL A 80 -4.81 7.15 -1.21
CA VAL A 80 -4.49 6.40 -0.01
C VAL A 80 -5.74 5.63 0.39
N LEU A 81 -5.68 4.31 0.40
CA LEU A 81 -6.82 3.43 0.63
C LEU A 81 -6.47 2.36 1.65
N ARG A 82 -7.48 1.83 2.33
CA ARG A 82 -7.34 0.78 3.32
C ARG A 82 -8.15 -0.46 2.92
N ILE A 83 -7.54 -1.65 3.04
CA ILE A 83 -8.21 -2.95 2.90
C ILE A 83 -7.97 -3.73 4.18
N GLY A 84 -9.04 -4.01 4.94
CA GLY A 84 -8.90 -4.52 6.30
C GLY A 84 -8.11 -3.56 7.18
N GLU A 85 -6.93 -3.98 7.61
CA GLU A 85 -6.02 -3.20 8.47
C GLU A 85 -4.84 -2.59 7.68
N ASP A 86 -4.63 -3.03 6.44
CA ASP A 86 -3.52 -2.59 5.60
C ASP A 86 -3.85 -1.30 4.86
N VAL A 87 -2.91 -0.35 4.87
CA VAL A 87 -3.01 0.91 4.13
C VAL A 87 -2.05 0.89 2.96
N PHE A 88 -2.55 1.34 1.81
CA PHE A 88 -1.79 1.41 0.56
C PHE A 88 -1.74 2.87 0.10
N VAL A 89 -0.56 3.34 -0.30
CA VAL A 89 -0.30 4.69 -0.80
C VAL A 89 0.30 4.55 -2.20
N ASN A 90 -0.43 5.01 -3.22
CA ASN A 90 0.05 5.07 -4.60
C ASN A 90 0.77 3.82 -5.14
N GLY A 91 0.27 2.62 -4.81
CA GLY A 91 0.85 1.37 -5.25
C GLY A 91 1.71 0.65 -4.21
N GLU A 92 1.96 1.24 -3.05
CA GLU A 92 2.80 0.65 -2.02
C GLU A 92 2.02 0.35 -0.75
N LYS A 93 2.18 -0.85 -0.19
CA LYS A 93 1.67 -1.20 1.14
C LYS A 93 2.54 -0.58 2.24
N ILE A 94 1.93 0.11 3.19
CA ILE A 94 2.62 0.70 4.33
C ILE A 94 2.55 -0.24 5.53
N ASP A 95 3.70 -0.79 5.91
CA ASP A 95 3.80 -1.71 7.05
C ASP A 95 4.28 -0.98 8.31
N THR A 96 3.41 -0.88 9.32
CA THR A 96 3.75 -0.32 10.63
C THR A 96 2.79 -0.81 11.71
N PRO A 97 3.25 -0.99 12.97
CA PRO A 97 2.38 -1.33 14.08
C PRO A 97 1.41 -0.19 14.47
N HIS A 98 1.66 1.05 14.03
CA HIS A 98 0.89 2.24 14.42
C HIS A 98 -0.40 2.41 13.60
N ARG A 99 -1.33 1.46 13.74
CA ARG A 99 -2.58 1.43 12.97
C ARG A 99 -3.45 2.69 13.10
N PRO A 100 -3.60 3.32 14.29
CA PRO A 100 -4.35 4.57 14.40
C PRO A 100 -3.75 5.69 13.55
N ALA A 101 -2.42 5.80 13.52
CA ALA A 101 -1.70 6.79 12.71
C ALA A 101 -1.85 6.53 11.21
N LEU A 102 -1.77 5.27 10.77
CA LEU A 102 -2.08 4.87 9.38
C LEU A 102 -3.52 5.20 8.97
N HIS A 103 -4.47 5.01 9.89
CA HIS A 103 -5.86 5.35 9.62
C HIS A 103 -6.05 6.86 9.40
N GLN A 104 -5.28 7.69 10.12
CA GLN A 104 -5.27 9.12 9.85
C GLN A 104 -4.63 9.42 8.50
N LEU A 105 -3.50 8.78 8.14
CA LEU A 105 -2.89 8.90 6.81
C LEU A 105 -3.86 8.59 5.68
N ALA A 106 -4.75 7.60 5.85
CA ALA A 106 -5.74 7.24 4.84
C ALA A 106 -6.94 8.21 4.75
N ASN A 107 -7.42 8.75 5.88
CA ASN A 107 -8.60 9.62 5.90
C ASN A 107 -8.30 11.12 5.75
N GLY A 108 -7.14 11.57 6.21
CA GLY A 108 -6.78 12.99 6.30
C GLY A 108 -6.06 13.48 5.05
N VAL A 109 -6.49 14.63 4.53
CA VAL A 109 -5.76 15.38 3.51
C VAL A 109 -4.71 16.29 4.16
N VAL A 110 -5.00 16.81 5.35
CA VAL A 110 -4.09 17.62 6.16
C VAL A 110 -3.93 16.93 7.51
N LEU A 111 -2.68 16.68 7.92
CA LEU A 111 -2.33 15.89 9.09
C LEU A 111 -1.42 16.71 10.00
N ASN A 112 -1.65 16.63 11.31
CA ASN A 112 -0.84 17.31 12.32
C ASN A 112 -0.33 16.31 13.37
N ASP A 113 0.54 16.78 14.26
CA ASP A 113 1.12 15.99 15.36
C ASP A 113 0.07 15.18 16.15
N ALA A 114 -1.04 15.81 16.54
CA ALA A 114 -2.08 15.17 17.35
C ALA A 114 -2.75 13.97 16.66
N MET A 115 -2.74 13.92 15.33
CA MET A 115 -3.30 12.80 14.56
C MET A 115 -2.39 11.57 14.56
N PHE A 116 -1.08 11.76 14.76
CA PHE A 116 -0.11 10.66 14.81
C PHE A 116 0.12 10.16 16.23
N GLY A 117 -0.05 11.02 17.24
CA GLY A 117 0.05 10.62 18.64
C GLY A 117 1.44 10.09 19.00
N ASP A 118 1.49 8.95 19.68
CA ASP A 118 2.74 8.29 20.10
C ASP A 118 3.51 7.64 18.95
N ALA A 119 2.92 7.52 17.76
CA ALA A 119 3.62 7.00 16.59
C ALA A 119 4.83 7.86 16.19
N LEU A 120 4.79 9.17 16.47
CA LEU A 120 5.92 10.07 16.20
C LEU A 120 7.13 9.82 17.09
N GLU A 121 6.96 9.10 18.19
CA GLU A 121 8.08 8.72 19.08
C GLU A 121 8.81 7.47 18.56
N ASP A 122 8.27 6.79 17.54
CA ASP A 122 8.88 5.63 16.91
C ASP A 122 9.74 6.05 15.71
N PRO A 123 11.08 5.86 15.77
CA PRO A 123 11.98 6.20 14.66
C PRO A 123 11.63 5.49 13.35
N SER A 124 11.07 4.28 13.41
CA SER A 124 10.68 3.53 12.21
C SER A 124 9.48 4.15 11.51
N PHE A 125 8.51 4.68 12.28
CA PHE A 125 7.37 5.40 11.74
C PHE A 125 7.78 6.75 11.16
N LEU A 126 8.67 7.49 11.83
CA LEU A 126 9.23 8.74 11.30
C LEU A 126 10.03 8.51 10.02
N ALA A 127 10.82 7.43 9.94
CA ALA A 127 11.53 7.07 8.72
C ALA A 127 10.57 6.76 7.56
N MET A 128 9.47 6.07 7.84
CA MET A 128 8.42 5.81 6.86
C MET A 128 7.75 7.11 6.40
N LEU A 129 7.39 8.02 7.32
CA LEU A 129 6.84 9.32 6.97
C LEU A 129 7.81 10.14 6.12
N ALA A 130 9.09 10.18 6.49
CA ALA A 130 10.12 10.88 5.72
C ALA A 130 10.27 10.28 4.31
N ALA A 131 10.22 8.95 4.16
CA ALA A 131 10.25 8.30 2.86
C ALA A 131 9.04 8.69 1.99
N LEU A 132 7.84 8.76 2.57
CA LEU A 132 6.65 9.25 1.86
C LEU A 132 6.80 10.71 1.44
N VAL A 133 7.20 11.60 2.35
CA VAL A 133 7.41 13.03 2.06
C VAL A 133 8.48 13.23 0.99
N ASN A 134 9.56 12.46 1.04
CA ASN A 134 10.65 12.52 0.06
C ASN A 134 10.27 11.93 -1.30
N SER A 135 9.18 11.15 -1.36
CA SER A 135 8.60 10.69 -2.62
C SER A 135 7.72 11.76 -3.29
N GLY A 136 7.50 12.91 -2.64
CA GLY A 136 6.68 14.04 -3.09
C GLY A 136 5.19 13.87 -2.83
#